data_AF-A0AA90U3N5-F1
#
_entry.id   AF-A0AA90U3N5-F1
#
_cell.length_a   1.000
_cell.length_b   1.000
_cell.length_c   1.000
_cell.angle_alpha   90.00
_cell.angle_beta   90.00
_cell.angle_gamma   90.00
#
_symmetry.space_group_name_H-M   'P 1'
#
loop_
_entity.id
_entity.type
_entity.pdbx_description
1 polymer ?
#
loop_
_entity_poly.entity_id
_entity_poly.type
_entity_poly.pdbx_seq_one_letter_code
_entity_poly.pdbx_strand_id
1 'polypeptide(L)'
;MAIETLRPAMATSRISMHCVFQDHHNAGIESFHNSLKTDYIWVNDLETFQDAENLMEHAFIDYNTVRPHSSIDYLPPDEFERRLREGDGFRDRFLEGRKRKEERILKNRIEKKRRLKENVSLEDGISVQN
;
A
#
# COMPACT_ATOMS: atom_id res chain seq x y z
N MET A 1 1.10 -39.12 -20.09
CA MET A 1 1.72 -38.44 -21.24
C MET A 1 0.58 -37.93 -22.12
N ALA A 2 0.34 -36.66 -22.37
CA ALA A 2 1.00 -35.42 -22.03
C ALA A 2 -0.10 -34.34 -22.00
N ILE A 3 -0.20 -33.59 -20.90
CA ILE A 3 -0.86 -32.28 -20.88
C ILE A 3 0.09 -31.35 -20.13
N GLU A 4 1.29 -31.25 -20.69
CA GLU A 4 2.39 -30.48 -20.12
C GLU A 4 3.13 -29.81 -21.28
N THR A 5 2.49 -28.83 -21.90
CA THR A 5 3.14 -27.88 -22.83
C THR A 5 2.32 -26.60 -22.87
N LEU A 6 2.97 -25.47 -22.54
CA LEU A 6 2.49 -24.07 -22.57
C LEU A 6 1.97 -23.44 -21.27
N ARG A 7 2.77 -23.54 -20.19
CA ARG A 7 2.91 -22.39 -19.27
C ARG A 7 4.29 -22.31 -18.57
N PRO A 8 5.41 -22.23 -19.30
CA PRO A 8 6.65 -21.78 -18.67
C PRO A 8 6.66 -20.24 -18.60
N ALA A 9 7.21 -19.68 -17.51
CA ALA A 9 7.64 -18.27 -17.38
C ALA A 9 6.62 -17.17 -17.00
N MET A 10 5.44 -17.47 -16.46
CA MET A 10 4.76 -16.48 -15.60
C MET A 10 5.11 -16.82 -14.15
N ALA A 11 6.36 -16.54 -13.76
CA ALA A 11 6.72 -16.45 -12.35
C ALA A 11 5.64 -15.59 -11.69
N THR A 12 4.98 -16.14 -10.68
CA THR A 12 3.69 -15.70 -10.17
C THR A 12 3.73 -14.18 -9.91
N SER A 13 3.23 -13.37 -10.85
CA SER A 13 3.30 -11.90 -10.85
C SER A 13 2.28 -11.34 -9.86
N ARG A 14 2.40 -11.77 -8.62
CA ARG A 14 1.56 -11.39 -7.50
C ARG A 14 2.31 -10.34 -6.72
N ILE A 15 1.69 -9.19 -6.50
CA ILE A 15 2.17 -8.25 -5.50
C ILE A 15 1.98 -8.94 -4.14
N SER A 16 3.09 -9.35 -3.52
CA SER A 16 3.09 -10.21 -2.34
C SER A 16 2.88 -9.39 -1.07
N MET A 17 1.67 -8.85 -0.93
CA MET A 17 1.33 -7.93 0.15
C MET A 17 -0.02 -8.28 0.77
N HIS A 18 -0.37 -9.58 0.71
CA HIS A 18 -1.69 -10.13 1.03
C HIS A 18 -2.11 -9.88 2.48
N CYS A 19 -1.14 -9.77 3.42
CA CYS A 19 -1.42 -9.59 4.84
C CYS A 19 -1.78 -8.13 5.23
N VAL A 20 -1.48 -7.14 4.38
CA VAL A 20 -1.65 -5.71 4.69
C VAL A 20 -2.92 -5.13 4.07
N PHE A 21 -3.43 -5.79 3.04
CA PHE A 21 -4.47 -5.25 2.18
C PHE A 21 -5.85 -5.90 2.31
N GLN A 22 -6.09 -6.75 3.32
CA GLN A 22 -7.39 -7.43 3.48
C GLN A 22 -8.59 -6.46 3.50
N ASP A 23 -8.40 -5.22 3.97
CA ASP A 23 -9.47 -4.21 4.00
C ASP A 23 -9.32 -3.10 2.94
N HIS A 24 -8.18 -3.03 2.22
CA HIS A 24 -7.83 -1.94 1.30
C HIS A 24 -7.09 -2.41 0.05
N HIS A 25 -7.59 -3.47 -0.61
CA HIS A 25 -7.05 -3.96 -1.87
C HIS A 25 -6.79 -2.84 -2.90
N ASN A 26 -7.68 -1.83 -2.93
CA ASN A 26 -7.54 -0.70 -3.84
C ASN A 26 -6.29 0.17 -3.55
N ALA A 27 -6.00 0.47 -2.29
CA ALA A 27 -4.87 1.33 -1.92
C ALA A 27 -3.51 0.70 -2.30
N GLY A 28 -3.40 -0.63 -2.27
CA GLY A 28 -2.20 -1.34 -2.70
C GLY A 28 -1.98 -1.27 -4.20
N ILE A 29 -3.04 -1.49 -4.98
CA ILE A 29 -3.00 -1.39 -6.44
C ILE A 29 -2.71 0.05 -6.87
N GLU A 30 -3.32 1.04 -6.22
CA GLU A 30 -3.03 2.46 -6.48
C GLU A 30 -1.57 2.81 -6.22
N SER A 31 -1.01 2.36 -5.09
CA SER A 31 0.40 2.57 -4.77
C SER A 31 1.32 1.89 -5.80
N PHE A 32 1.00 0.66 -6.22
CA PHE A 32 1.74 -0.03 -7.25
C PHE A 32 1.68 0.73 -8.58
N HIS A 33 0.49 1.10 -9.07
CA HIS A 33 0.35 1.83 -10.33
C HIS A 33 1.03 3.20 -10.31
N ASN A 34 1.04 3.89 -9.17
CA ASN A 34 1.78 5.14 -9.04
C ASN A 34 3.28 4.89 -9.19
N SER A 35 3.80 3.89 -8.47
CA SER A 35 5.22 3.53 -8.51
C SER A 35 5.63 3.01 -9.90
N LEU A 36 4.79 2.20 -10.54
CA LEU A 36 4.98 1.69 -11.89
C LEU A 36 5.23 2.83 -12.88
N LYS A 37 4.43 3.90 -12.78
CA LYS A 37 4.59 5.08 -13.63
C LYS A 37 5.85 5.86 -13.29
N THR A 38 6.02 6.25 -12.03
CA THR A 38 7.08 7.19 -11.62
C THR A 38 8.46 6.58 -11.67
N ASP A 39 8.58 5.34 -11.22
CA ASP A 39 9.88 4.71 -10.92
C ASP A 39 10.35 3.82 -12.08
N TYR A 40 9.44 3.40 -12.98
CA TYR A 40 9.77 2.48 -14.08
C TYR A 40 9.40 3.05 -15.44
N ILE A 41 8.16 3.46 -15.69
CA ILE A 41 7.75 3.89 -17.04
C ILE A 41 8.37 5.25 -17.41
N TRP A 42 8.30 6.25 -16.53
CA TRP A 42 8.75 7.61 -16.87
C TRP A 42 10.27 7.75 -16.99
N VAL A 43 11.02 6.79 -16.45
CA VAL A 43 12.49 6.79 -16.49
C VAL A 43 13.06 5.94 -17.61
N ASN A 44 12.23 5.17 -18.32
CA ASN A 44 12.65 4.31 -19.43
C ASN A 44 11.97 4.74 -20.73
N ASP A 45 12.75 4.85 -21.80
CA ASP A 45 12.21 5.03 -23.14
C ASP A 45 11.80 3.67 -23.71
N LEU A 46 10.51 3.51 -24.00
CA LEU A 46 9.94 2.27 -24.53
C LEU A 46 9.63 2.45 -26.02
N GLU A 47 10.37 1.74 -26.88
CA GLU A 47 10.18 1.81 -28.33
C GLU A 47 9.35 0.65 -28.85
N THR A 48 9.47 -0.52 -28.23
CA THR A 48 8.79 -1.75 -28.67
C THR A 48 7.92 -2.36 -27.57
N PHE A 49 7.00 -3.22 -27.98
CA PHE A 49 6.20 -4.01 -27.04
C PHE A 49 7.06 -4.93 -26.17
N GLN A 50 8.17 -5.46 -26.73
CA GLN A 50 9.09 -6.32 -25.98
C GLN A 50 9.79 -5.55 -24.85
N ASP A 51 10.15 -4.29 -25.08
CA ASP A 51 10.74 -3.44 -24.05
C ASP A 51 9.77 -3.23 -22.89
N ALA A 52 8.49 -3.00 -23.21
CA ALA A 52 7.44 -2.88 -22.21
C ALA A 52 7.24 -4.19 -21.42
N GLU A 53 7.27 -5.34 -22.09
CA GLU A 53 7.17 -6.65 -21.42
C GLU A 53 8.33 -6.88 -20.44
N ASN A 54 9.57 -6.65 -20.90
CA ASN A 54 10.77 -6.78 -20.08
C ASN A 54 10.75 -5.79 -18.90
N LEU A 55 10.33 -4.55 -19.13
CA LEU A 55 10.20 -3.54 -18.09
C LEU A 55 9.16 -3.96 -17.04
N MET A 56 8.03 -4.51 -17.47
CA MET A 56 6.98 -4.98 -16.56
C MET A 56 7.50 -6.12 -15.68
N GLU A 57 8.20 -7.11 -16.26
CA GLU A 57 8.78 -8.20 -15.49
C GLU A 57 9.80 -7.69 -14.46
N HIS A 58 10.71 -6.81 -14.88
CA HIS A 58 11.66 -6.16 -13.99
C HIS A 58 10.94 -5.38 -12.87
N ALA A 59 9.92 -4.59 -13.20
CA ALA A 59 9.19 -3.79 -12.23
C ALA A 59 8.49 -4.66 -11.18
N PHE A 60 7.93 -5.82 -11.56
CA PHE A 60 7.34 -6.74 -10.60
C PHE A 60 8.37 -7.35 -9.66
N ILE A 61 9.53 -7.75 -10.18
CA ILE A 61 10.61 -8.32 -9.36
C ILE A 61 11.16 -7.26 -8.41
N ASP A 62 11.52 -6.08 -8.92
CA ASP A 62 12.09 -4.99 -8.12
C ASP A 62 11.11 -4.50 -7.04
N TYR A 63 9.82 -4.32 -7.37
CA TYR A 63 8.79 -3.90 -6.43
C TYR A 63 8.64 -4.85 -5.24
N ASN A 64 8.77 -6.17 -5.48
CA ASN A 64 8.61 -7.20 -4.46
C ASN A 64 9.90 -7.50 -3.67
N THR A 65 11.07 -7.37 -4.29
CA THR A 65 12.35 -7.83 -3.72
C THR A 65 13.25 -6.70 -3.20
N VAL A 66 13.16 -5.49 -3.78
CA VAL A 66 14.10 -4.39 -3.51
C VAL A 66 13.40 -3.16 -2.96
N ARG A 67 12.27 -2.77 -3.56
CA ARG A 67 11.64 -1.48 -3.28
C ARG A 67 11.11 -1.41 -1.83
N PRO A 68 11.51 -0.41 -1.04
CA PRO A 68 10.98 -0.22 0.31
C PRO A 68 9.58 0.41 0.27
N HIS A 69 8.66 -0.06 1.12
CA HIS A 69 7.30 0.49 1.20
C HIS A 69 6.97 1.01 2.59
N SER A 70 6.60 2.29 2.68
CA SER A 70 6.33 2.98 3.95
C SER A 70 5.13 2.41 4.73
N SER A 71 4.24 1.68 4.06
CA SER A 71 3.11 0.99 4.66
C SER A 71 3.50 -0.29 5.42
N ILE A 72 4.70 -0.82 5.17
CA ILE A 72 5.23 -2.07 5.75
C ILE A 72 6.63 -1.87 6.34
N ASP A 73 6.79 -0.84 7.15
CA ASP A 73 8.05 -0.52 7.86
C ASP A 73 9.26 -0.35 6.92
N TYR A 74 9.03 0.15 5.70
CA TYR A 74 10.07 0.36 4.69
C TYR A 74 10.80 -0.93 4.28
N LEU A 75 10.12 -2.07 4.41
CA LEU A 75 10.61 -3.35 3.91
C LEU A 75 10.09 -3.60 2.49
N PRO A 76 10.84 -4.38 1.68
CA PRO A 76 10.28 -5.02 0.50
C PRO A 76 9.15 -5.99 0.88
N PRO A 77 8.15 -6.20 0.01
CA PRO A 77 7.03 -7.10 0.28
C PRO A 77 7.48 -8.53 0.62
N ASP A 78 8.48 -9.06 -0.09
CA ASP A 78 8.98 -10.42 0.14
C ASP A 78 9.66 -10.56 1.51
N GLU A 79 10.46 -9.56 1.89
CA GLU A 79 11.11 -9.47 3.20
C GLU A 79 10.07 -9.38 4.32
N PHE A 80 9.05 -8.54 4.14
CA PHE A 80 7.97 -8.36 5.08
C PHE A 80 7.21 -9.67 5.31
N GLU A 81 6.84 -10.37 4.23
CA GLU A 81 6.20 -11.67 4.33
C GLU A 81 7.08 -12.72 5.00
N ARG A 82 8.40 -12.71 4.72
CA ARG A 82 9.34 -13.61 5.36
C ARG A 82 9.34 -13.41 6.87
N ARG A 83 9.45 -12.17 7.35
CA ARG A 83 9.41 -11.85 8.79
C ARG A 83 8.07 -12.21 9.44
N LEU A 84 6.97 -12.01 8.72
CA LEU A 84 5.66 -12.44 9.21
C LEU A 84 5.55 -13.96 9.40
N ARG A 85 6.22 -14.75 8.55
CA ARG A 85 6.26 -16.22 8.66
C ARG A 85 7.23 -16.71 9.73
N GLU A 86 8.37 -16.03 9.89
CA GLU A 86 9.44 -16.41 10.82
C GLU A 86 9.05 -16.22 12.30
N GLY A 87 8.03 -15.39 12.60
CA GLY A 87 7.41 -15.37 13.93
C GLY A 87 8.29 -14.77 15.04
N ASP A 88 9.26 -13.92 14.69
CA ASP A 88 10.19 -13.19 15.57
C ASP A 88 9.54 -12.07 16.43
N GLY A 89 8.23 -12.16 16.66
CA GLY A 89 7.43 -11.09 17.28
C GLY A 89 7.26 -9.83 16.41
N PHE A 90 7.77 -9.82 15.17
CA PHE A 90 7.55 -8.72 14.22
C PHE A 90 6.07 -8.48 13.98
N ARG A 91 5.30 -9.55 13.78
CA ARG A 91 3.86 -9.49 13.55
C ARG A 91 3.14 -8.72 14.65
N ASP A 92 3.41 -9.04 15.91
CA ASP A 92 2.73 -8.41 17.05
C ASP A 92 3.10 -6.93 17.16
N ARG A 93 4.40 -6.60 17.06
CA ARG A 93 4.87 -5.21 17.06
C ARG A 93 4.24 -4.39 15.94
N PHE A 94 4.18 -4.96 14.73
CA PHE A 94 3.59 -4.31 13.56
C PHE A 94 2.09 -4.05 13.76
N LEU A 95 1.34 -5.06 14.22
CA LEU A 95 -0.09 -4.95 14.48
C LEU A 95 -0.40 -3.96 15.62
N GLU A 96 0.41 -3.92 16.66
CA GLU A 96 0.30 -2.89 17.71
C GLU A 96 0.53 -1.48 17.17
N GLY A 97 1.56 -1.28 16.35
CA GLY A 97 1.85 0.00 15.70
C GLY A 97 0.68 0.48 14.84
N ARG A 98 0.06 -0.43 14.08
CA ARG A 98 -1.16 -0.19 13.30
C ARG A 98 -2.33 0.26 14.17
N LYS A 99 -2.63 -0.48 15.25
CA LYS A 99 -3.69 -0.13 16.22
C LYS A 99 -3.48 1.26 16.82
N ARG A 100 -2.27 1.57 17.30
CA ARG A 100 -1.93 2.89 17.84
C ARG A 100 -2.16 4.02 16.83
N LYS A 101 -1.83 3.79 15.55
CA LYS A 101 -2.07 4.76 14.47
C LYS A 101 -3.56 4.98 14.22
N GLU A 102 -4.36 3.92 14.20
CA GLU A 102 -5.81 3.97 14.02
C GLU A 102 -6.51 4.69 15.17
N GLU A 103 -6.13 4.38 16.41
CA GLU A 103 -6.63 5.08 17.60
C GLU A 103 -6.33 6.59 17.54
N ARG A 104 -5.11 6.96 17.12
CA ARG A 104 -4.74 8.37 16.94
C ARG A 104 -5.58 9.05 15.86
N ILE A 105 -5.80 8.39 14.71
CA ILE A 105 -6.63 8.93 13.63
C ILE A 105 -8.07 9.11 14.12
N LEU A 106 -8.60 8.14 14.86
CA LEU A 106 -9.96 8.20 15.40
C LEU A 106 -10.10 9.35 16.41
N LYS A 107 -9.17 9.48 17.36
CA LYS A 107 -9.13 10.60 18.32
C LYS A 107 -9.11 11.95 17.60
N ASN A 108 -8.26 12.10 16.59
CA ASN A 108 -8.18 13.34 15.79
C ASN A 108 -9.48 13.62 15.03
N ARG A 109 -10.14 12.59 14.47
CA ARG A 109 -11.43 12.73 13.79
C ARG A 109 -12.53 13.17 14.76
N ILE A 110 -12.59 12.58 15.95
CA ILE A 110 -13.56 12.92 17.00
C ILE A 110 -13.35 14.38 17.43
N GLU A 111 -12.11 14.76 17.73
CA GLU A 111 -11.78 16.13 18.15
C GLU A 111 -12.10 17.15 17.06
N LYS A 112 -11.78 16.84 15.79
CA LYS A 112 -12.15 17.70 14.65
C LYS A 112 -13.66 17.88 14.55
N LYS A 113 -14.45 16.81 14.71
CA LYS A 113 -15.92 16.89 14.73
C LYS A 113 -16.43 17.72 15.90
N ARG A 114 -15.83 17.59 17.09
CA ARG A 114 -16.18 18.36 18.29
C ARG A 114 -15.97 19.87 18.03
N ARG A 115 -14.79 20.26 17.52
CA ARG A 115 -14.48 21.65 17.17
C ARG A 115 -15.43 22.23 16.13
N LEU A 116 -15.76 21.46 15.10
CA LEU A 116 -16.73 21.92 14.10
C LEU A 116 -18.11 22.16 14.72
N LYS A 117 -18.58 21.27 15.60
CA LYS A 117 -19.87 21.43 16.28
C LYS A 117 -19.89 22.66 17.19
N GLU A 118 -18.81 22.88 17.94
CA GLU A 118 -18.64 24.06 18.80
C GLU A 118 -18.66 25.37 17.99
N ASN A 119 -17.93 25.41 16.87
CA ASN A 119 -17.93 26.56 15.97
C ASN A 119 -19.33 26.84 15.38
N VAL A 120 -20.07 25.81 14.97
CA VAL A 120 -21.44 25.97 14.46
C VAL A 120 -22.37 26.56 15.53
N SER A 121 -22.29 26.07 16.78
CA SER A 121 -23.11 26.60 17.88
C SER A 121 -22.78 28.05 18.26
N LEU A 122 -21.56 28.53 18.01
CA LEU A 122 -21.19 29.93 18.23
C LEU A 122 -21.77 30.87 17.16
N GLU A 123 -21.80 30.45 15.90
CA GLU A 123 -22.40 31.21 14.79
C GLU A 123 -23.92 31.37 14.96
N ASP A 124 -24.60 30.29 15.38
CA ASP A 124 -26.05 30.32 15.65
C ASP A 124 -26.40 31.34 16.77
N GLY A 125 -25.54 31.46 17.79
CA GLY A 125 -25.70 32.40 18.90
C GLY A 125 -25.45 33.87 18.55
N ILE A 126 -24.70 34.16 17.49
CA ILE A 126 -24.40 35.53 17.03
C ILE A 126 -25.57 36.09 16.18
N SER A 127 -26.30 35.23 15.47
CA SER A 127 -27.43 35.62 14.61
C SER A 127 -28.65 36.21 15.33
N VAL A 128 -28.74 36.06 16.66
CA VAL A 128 -29.89 36.51 17.47
C VAL A 128 -29.69 37.93 18.03
N GLN A 129 -28.52 38.56 17.82
CA GLN A 129 -28.17 39.86 18.42
C GLN A 129 -28.25 41.07 17.48
N ASN A 130 -28.82 40.95 16.27
CA ASN A 130 -29.05 42.09 15.36
C ASN A 130 -30.53 42.39 15.15
#